data_AF-A0A931D0L0-F1
#
_entry.id   AF-A0A931D0L0-F1
#
_cell.length_a   1.000
_cell.length_b   1.000
_cell.length_c   1.000
_cell.angle_alpha   90.00
_cell.angle_beta   90.00
_cell.angle_gamma   90.00
#
_symmetry.space_group_name_H-M   'P 1'
#
loop_
_entity.id
_entity.type
_entity.pdbx_description
1 polymer ?
#
loop_
_entity_poly.entity_id
_entity_poly.type
_entity_poly.pdbx_seq_one_letter_code
_entity_poly.pdbx_strand_id
1 'polypeptide(L)'
;MRKVIGWFVEHWYVGIFLALLMQMWAHGQNQYDLGHKTAQAEGDKALADLREEHQKLRADGAEQNLVLYRQQVERANQAELVFLDAQDEIGRLKQQLTQERINRVSNQYTPVRGGAAVAAPRIVITCGWLRDFNAALGATAPAPASCRAYAGSQETAWPAPSSDAELLESGVTAADILAHARDYGAWALANLAQLNALIDLHNKDKP
;
A
#
# COMPACT_ATOMS: atom_id res chain seq x y z
N MET A 1 -22.94 -7.82 104.30
CA MET A 1 -22.39 -6.56 103.73
C MET A 1 -20.92 -6.29 104.09
N ARG A 2 -20.46 -6.49 105.34
CA ARG A 2 -19.06 -6.22 105.75
C ARG A 2 -17.96 -7.02 105.01
N LYS A 3 -18.24 -8.26 104.59
CA LYS A 3 -17.28 -9.11 103.82
C LYS A 3 -17.10 -8.68 102.35
N VAL A 4 -18.15 -8.14 101.73
CA VAL A 4 -18.11 -7.67 100.33
C VAL A 4 -17.30 -6.37 100.25
N ILE A 5 -17.46 -5.49 101.24
CA ILE A 5 -16.73 -4.22 101.32
C ILE A 5 -15.22 -4.46 101.56
N GLY A 6 -14.85 -5.42 102.43
CA GLY A 6 -13.44 -5.79 102.63
C GLY A 6 -12.76 -6.36 101.38
N TRP A 7 -13.46 -7.23 100.65
CA TRP A 7 -12.95 -7.79 99.39
C TRP A 7 -12.75 -6.72 98.30
N PHE A 8 -13.67 -5.74 98.20
CA PHE A 8 -13.54 -4.61 97.27
C PHE A 8 -12.41 -3.65 97.63
N VAL A 9 -12.14 -3.42 98.92
CA VAL A 9 -11.01 -2.60 99.38
C VAL A 9 -9.68 -3.32 99.16
N GLU A 10 -9.66 -4.65 99.29
CA GLU A 10 -8.46 -5.47 99.09
C GLU A 10 -8.14 -5.66 97.60
N HIS A 11 -9.15 -5.76 96.72
CA HIS A 11 -8.99 -6.02 95.28
C HIS A 11 -9.26 -4.79 94.38
N TRP A 12 -9.16 -3.57 94.93
CA TRP A 12 -9.41 -2.31 94.21
C TRP A 12 -8.59 -2.18 92.90
N TYR A 13 -7.41 -2.80 92.85
CA TYR A 13 -6.54 -2.87 91.68
C TYR A 13 -7.14 -3.64 90.49
N VAL A 14 -8.08 -4.57 90.72
CA VAL A 14 -8.74 -5.36 89.66
C VAL A 14 -9.63 -4.45 88.80
N GLY A 15 -10.35 -3.52 89.42
CA GLY A 15 -11.16 -2.54 88.69
C GLY A 15 -10.31 -1.63 87.81
N ILE A 16 -9.15 -1.22 88.31
CA ILE A 16 -8.17 -0.41 87.54
C ILE A 16 -7.58 -1.22 86.39
N PHE A 17 -7.22 -2.48 86.63
CA PHE A 17 -6.67 -3.35 85.59
C PHE A 17 -7.68 -3.62 84.46
N LEU A 18 -8.95 -3.86 84.81
CA LEU A 18 -10.03 -3.99 83.82
C LEU A 18 -10.28 -2.70 83.04
N ALA A 19 -10.22 -1.53 83.70
CA ALA A 19 -10.35 -0.24 83.04
C ALA A 19 -9.18 0.02 82.07
N LEU A 20 -7.95 -0.33 82.44
CA LEU A 20 -6.78 -0.24 81.57
C LEU A 20 -6.87 -1.20 80.36
N LEU A 21 -7.38 -2.42 80.56
CA LEU A 21 -7.62 -3.36 79.47
C LEU A 21 -8.70 -2.87 78.51
N MET A 22 -9.80 -2.29 79.01
CA MET A 22 -10.83 -1.68 78.16
C MET A 22 -10.28 -0.49 77.36
N GLN A 23 -9.46 0.36 77.99
CA GLN A 23 -8.79 1.48 77.31
C GLN A 23 -7.86 0.96 76.20
N MET A 24 -7.04 -0.05 76.49
CA MET A 24 -6.11 -0.64 75.52
C MET A 24 -6.85 -1.32 74.35
N TRP A 25 -7.96 -2.01 74.63
CA TRP A 25 -8.79 -2.63 73.60
C TRP A 25 -9.50 -1.59 72.71
N ALA A 26 -10.08 -0.55 73.32
CA ALA A 26 -10.73 0.56 72.59
C ALA A 26 -9.73 1.35 71.74
N HIS A 27 -8.53 1.65 72.27
CA HIS A 27 -7.46 2.28 71.51
C HIS A 27 -6.94 1.36 70.40
N GLY A 28 -6.80 0.05 70.65
CA GLY A 28 -6.36 -0.92 69.65
C GLY A 28 -7.32 -1.05 68.47
N GLN A 29 -8.63 -1.11 68.73
CA GLN A 29 -9.64 -1.14 67.65
C GLN A 29 -9.66 0.17 66.86
N ASN A 30 -9.59 1.32 67.53
CA ASN A 30 -9.63 2.60 66.84
C ASN A 30 -8.37 2.80 65.97
N GLN A 31 -7.21 2.34 66.42
CA GLN A 31 -5.97 2.37 65.64
C GLN A 31 -5.99 1.37 64.47
N TYR A 32 -6.59 0.19 64.67
CA TYR A 32 -6.75 -0.80 63.61
C TYR A 32 -7.69 -0.31 62.50
N ASP A 33 -8.85 0.25 62.87
CA ASP A 33 -9.81 0.79 61.92
C ASP A 33 -9.26 2.01 61.17
N LEU A 34 -8.54 2.90 61.87
CA LEU A 34 -7.84 4.02 61.24
C LEU A 34 -6.75 3.54 60.29
N GLY A 35 -5.93 2.57 60.71
CA GLY A 35 -4.90 1.97 59.87
C GLY A 35 -5.48 1.28 58.64
N HIS A 36 -6.54 0.48 58.80
CA HIS A 36 -7.21 -0.21 57.70
C HIS A 36 -7.85 0.78 56.72
N LYS A 37 -8.56 1.80 57.22
CA LYS A 37 -9.16 2.84 56.36
C LYS A 37 -8.10 3.65 55.61
N THR A 38 -6.97 3.94 56.26
CA THR A 38 -5.85 4.67 55.64
C THR A 38 -5.19 3.82 54.56
N ALA A 39 -4.88 2.55 54.85
CA ALA A 39 -4.30 1.62 53.88
C ALA A 39 -5.25 1.36 52.70
N GLN A 40 -6.57 1.25 52.96
CA GLN A 40 -7.57 1.12 51.90
C GLN A 40 -7.65 2.38 51.04
N ALA A 41 -7.67 3.58 51.65
CA ALA A 41 -7.70 4.83 50.90
C ALA A 41 -6.43 5.05 50.06
N GLU A 42 -5.25 4.69 50.59
CA GLU A 42 -3.99 4.73 49.85
C GLU A 42 -3.98 3.71 48.70
N GLY A 43 -4.50 2.50 48.92
CA GLY A 43 -4.63 1.48 47.89
C GLY A 43 -5.61 1.86 46.78
N ASP A 44 -6.78 2.39 47.14
CA ASP A 44 -7.78 2.87 46.19
C ASP A 44 -7.24 4.06 45.36
N LYS A 45 -6.47 4.95 46.00
CA LYS A 45 -5.78 6.05 45.31
C LYS A 45 -4.72 5.52 44.34
N ALA A 46 -3.85 4.61 44.78
CA ALA A 46 -2.83 4.02 43.92
C ALA A 46 -3.45 3.28 42.71
N LEU A 47 -4.58 2.59 42.92
CA LEU A 47 -5.31 1.94 41.85
C LEU A 47 -5.97 2.93 40.89
N ALA A 48 -6.50 4.04 41.40
CA ALA A 48 -7.05 5.12 40.57
C ALA A 48 -5.95 5.78 39.72
N ASP A 49 -4.81 6.12 40.32
CA ASP A 49 -3.66 6.71 39.65
C ASP A 49 -3.13 5.77 38.55
N LEU A 50 -3.00 4.47 38.83
CA LEU A 50 -2.57 3.47 37.85
C LEU A 50 -3.56 3.33 36.68
N ARG A 51 -4.86 3.38 36.96
CA ARG A 51 -5.91 3.34 35.91
C ARG A 51 -5.86 4.58 35.04
N GLU A 52 -5.64 5.76 35.63
CA GLU A 52 -5.49 7.01 34.89
C GLU A 52 -4.25 6.98 33.99
N GLU A 53 -3.11 6.50 34.51
CA GLU A 53 -1.88 6.35 33.73
C GLU A 53 -2.07 5.38 32.55
N HIS A 54 -2.70 4.23 32.79
CA HIS A 54 -3.04 3.28 31.73
C HIS A 54 -4.00 3.88 30.68
N GLN A 55 -4.98 4.68 31.11
CA GLN A 55 -5.90 5.36 30.19
C GLN A 55 -5.16 6.39 29.33
N LYS A 56 -4.25 7.18 29.91
CA LYS A 56 -3.40 8.13 29.18
C LYS A 56 -2.50 7.41 28.18
N LEU A 57 -1.77 6.38 28.60
CA LEU A 57 -0.94 5.57 27.71
C LEU A 57 -1.73 4.96 26.55
N ARG A 58 -2.96 4.49 26.82
CA ARG A 58 -3.85 3.94 25.78
C ARG A 58 -4.34 5.03 24.83
N ALA A 59 -4.66 6.21 25.34
CA ALA A 59 -5.08 7.36 24.53
C ALA A 59 -3.91 7.85 23.65
N ASP A 60 -2.73 8.06 24.23
CA ASP A 60 -1.52 8.49 23.51
C ASP A 60 -1.14 7.47 22.43
N GLY A 61 -1.16 6.18 22.76
CA GLY A 61 -0.90 5.11 21.79
C GLY A 61 -1.95 5.05 20.68
N ALA A 62 -3.22 5.30 20.99
CA ALA A 62 -4.28 5.36 19.98
C ALA A 62 -4.13 6.58 19.06
N GLU A 63 -3.79 7.75 19.61
CA GLU A 63 -3.54 8.97 18.83
C GLU A 63 -2.35 8.80 17.89
N GLN A 64 -1.23 8.26 18.38
CA GLN A 64 -0.06 8.00 17.54
C GLN A 64 -0.39 7.03 16.39
N ASN A 65 -1.08 5.94 16.70
CA ASN A 65 -1.51 4.98 15.67
C ASN A 65 -2.46 5.61 14.67
N LEU A 66 -3.36 6.49 15.11
CA LEU A 66 -4.30 7.19 14.25
C LEU A 66 -3.60 8.21 13.34
N VAL A 67 -2.58 8.91 13.84
CA VAL A 67 -1.74 9.79 13.00
C VAL A 67 -1.00 8.99 11.93
N LEU A 68 -0.35 7.89 12.31
CA LEU A 68 0.34 7.01 11.37
C LEU A 68 -0.62 6.42 10.33
N TYR A 69 -1.80 5.99 10.76
CA TYR A 69 -2.84 5.48 9.88
C TYR A 69 -3.32 6.55 8.89
N ARG A 70 -3.63 7.77 9.35
CA ARG A 70 -4.03 8.88 8.47
C ARG A 70 -2.96 9.20 7.44
N GLN A 71 -1.69 9.24 7.85
CA GLN A 71 -0.57 9.43 6.93
C GLN A 71 -0.47 8.30 5.89
N GLN A 72 -0.72 7.04 6.27
CA GLN A 72 -0.75 5.92 5.31
C GLN A 72 -1.94 6.05 4.34
N VAL A 73 -3.12 6.42 4.81
CA VAL A 73 -4.31 6.60 3.98
C VAL A 73 -4.12 7.75 2.98
N GLU A 74 -3.61 8.90 3.43
CA GLU A 74 -3.30 10.02 2.54
C GLU A 74 -2.27 9.65 1.48
N ARG A 75 -1.24 8.87 1.87
CA ARG A 75 -0.24 8.34 0.92
C ARG A 75 -0.87 7.43 -0.13
N ALA A 76 -1.70 6.47 0.29
CA ALA A 76 -2.39 5.56 -0.62
C ALA A 76 -3.32 6.32 -1.58
N ASN A 77 -4.13 7.25 -1.06
CA ASN A 77 -5.06 8.05 -1.85
C ASN A 77 -4.34 8.88 -2.93
N GLN A 78 -3.19 9.47 -2.60
CA GLN A 78 -2.41 10.24 -3.60
C GLN A 78 -1.85 9.34 -4.70
N ALA A 79 -1.31 8.18 -4.35
CA ALA A 79 -0.81 7.22 -5.34
C ALA A 79 -1.94 6.71 -6.25
N GLU A 80 -3.14 6.48 -5.68
CA GLU A 80 -4.32 6.07 -6.43
C GLU A 80 -4.78 7.16 -7.41
N LEU A 81 -4.77 8.43 -7.02
CA LEU A 81 -5.11 9.54 -7.92
C LEU A 81 -4.18 9.63 -9.13
N VAL A 82 -2.86 9.50 -8.92
CA VAL A 82 -1.86 9.49 -10.00
C VAL A 82 -2.09 8.31 -10.95
N PHE A 83 -2.39 7.13 -10.39
CA PHE A 83 -2.67 5.95 -11.19
C PHE A 83 -3.97 6.08 -12.01
N LEU A 84 -5.03 6.64 -11.42
CA LEU A 84 -6.29 6.88 -12.11
C LEU A 84 -6.15 7.90 -13.25
N ASP A 85 -5.42 8.99 -13.02
CA ASP A 85 -5.16 10.01 -14.06
C ASP A 85 -4.39 9.42 -15.24
N ALA A 86 -3.36 8.60 -14.97
CA ALA A 86 -2.64 7.89 -16.02
C ALA A 86 -3.52 6.90 -16.80
N GLN A 87 -4.41 6.17 -16.11
CA GLN A 87 -5.36 5.29 -16.79
C GLN A 87 -6.35 6.06 -17.66
N ASP A 88 -6.84 7.20 -17.20
CA ASP A 88 -7.72 8.08 -17.97
C ASP A 88 -7.01 8.63 -19.21
N GLU A 89 -5.76 9.07 -19.08
CA GLU A 89 -4.94 9.52 -20.21
C GLU A 89 -4.74 8.39 -21.25
N ILE A 90 -4.35 7.20 -20.80
CA ILE A 90 -4.22 6.02 -21.66
C ILE A 90 -5.55 5.69 -22.35
N GLY A 91 -6.66 5.77 -21.63
CA GLY A 91 -8.01 5.55 -22.15
C GLY A 91 -8.36 6.55 -23.26
N ARG A 92 -8.11 7.85 -23.02
CA ARG A 92 -8.34 8.91 -24.01
C ARG A 92 -7.47 8.71 -25.25
N LEU A 93 -6.19 8.39 -25.09
CA LEU A 93 -5.28 8.16 -26.21
C LEU A 93 -5.72 6.95 -27.07
N LYS A 94 -6.15 5.85 -26.43
CA LYS A 94 -6.70 4.69 -27.13
C LYS A 94 -7.99 5.02 -27.87
N GLN A 95 -8.87 5.83 -27.28
CA GLN A 95 -10.10 6.30 -27.94
C GLN A 95 -9.82 7.21 -29.14
N GLN A 96 -8.76 8.03 -29.08
CA GLN A 96 -8.38 8.89 -30.20
C GLN A 96 -7.70 8.13 -31.34
N LEU A 97 -6.94 7.07 -31.04
CA LEU A 97 -6.23 6.23 -32.01
C LEU A 97 -6.96 4.90 -32.24
N THR A 98 -8.23 5.00 -32.66
CA THR A 98 -9.03 3.83 -33.03
C THR A 98 -8.41 3.07 -34.19
N GLN A 99 -8.73 1.77 -34.28
CA GLN A 99 -8.27 0.94 -35.40
C GLN A 99 -8.71 1.50 -36.76
N GLU A 100 -9.90 2.11 -36.83
CA GLU A 100 -10.40 2.76 -38.04
C GLU A 100 -9.53 3.95 -38.46
N ARG A 101 -9.14 4.80 -37.50
CA ARG A 101 -8.27 5.94 -37.76
C ARG A 101 -6.89 5.47 -38.21
N ILE A 102 -6.33 4.45 -37.55
CA ILE A 102 -5.06 3.80 -37.94
C ILE A 102 -5.17 3.30 -39.39
N ASN A 103 -6.21 2.52 -39.70
CA ASN A 103 -6.42 1.99 -41.05
C ASN A 103 -6.54 3.13 -42.09
N ARG A 104 -7.21 4.22 -41.76
CA ARG A 104 -7.34 5.39 -42.66
C ARG A 104 -5.99 6.04 -42.95
N VAL A 105 -5.20 6.33 -41.91
CA VAL A 105 -3.92 7.04 -42.08
C VAL A 105 -2.79 6.16 -42.61
N SER A 106 -2.90 4.83 -42.45
CA SER A 106 -1.90 3.88 -42.95
C SER A 106 -2.12 3.48 -44.41
N ASN A 107 -3.34 3.63 -44.94
CA ASN A 107 -3.69 3.14 -46.28
C ASN A 107 -4.04 4.25 -47.29
N GLN A 108 -4.17 5.51 -46.85
CA GLN A 108 -4.57 6.61 -47.72
C GLN A 108 -3.73 7.85 -47.45
N TYR A 109 -3.44 8.61 -48.50
CA TYR A 109 -2.81 9.93 -48.40
C TYR A 109 -3.45 10.92 -49.35
N THR A 110 -3.24 12.20 -49.12
CA THR A 110 -3.74 13.28 -49.98
C THR A 110 -2.53 14.03 -50.55
N PRO A 111 -2.22 13.89 -51.85
CA PRO A 111 -0.97 14.42 -52.43
C PRO A 111 -0.87 15.95 -52.38
N VAL A 112 -2.02 16.63 -52.46
CA VAL A 112 -2.13 18.09 -52.48
C VAL A 112 -3.23 18.54 -51.52
N ARG A 113 -3.01 19.64 -50.79
CA ARG A 113 -3.99 20.19 -49.85
C ARG A 113 -5.33 20.47 -50.57
N GLY A 114 -6.43 19.95 -50.01
CA GLY A 114 -7.78 20.09 -50.60
C GLY A 114 -8.09 19.10 -51.74
N GLY A 115 -7.14 18.24 -52.11
CA GLY A 115 -7.36 17.16 -53.08
C GLY A 115 -8.10 15.96 -52.47
N ALA A 116 -8.47 15.00 -53.33
CA ALA A 116 -9.05 13.74 -52.90
C ALA A 116 -7.99 12.82 -52.27
N ALA A 117 -8.42 11.99 -51.31
CA ALA A 117 -7.59 10.93 -50.76
C ALA A 117 -7.39 9.82 -51.80
N VAL A 118 -6.15 9.34 -51.92
CA VAL A 118 -5.75 8.23 -52.79
C VAL A 118 -5.05 7.15 -51.98
N ALA A 119 -4.94 5.94 -52.52
CA ALA A 119 -4.25 4.84 -51.85
C ALA A 119 -2.78 5.20 -51.58
N ALA A 120 -2.31 4.93 -50.36
CA ALA A 120 -0.92 5.10 -49.98
C ALA A 120 -0.02 4.14 -50.76
N PRO A 121 1.21 4.56 -51.12
CA PRO A 121 2.22 3.63 -51.63
C PRO A 121 2.43 2.49 -50.64
N ARG A 122 2.62 1.27 -51.18
CA ARG A 122 2.84 0.08 -50.36
C ARG A 122 4.13 0.20 -49.55
N ILE A 123 4.02 0.08 -48.23
CA ILE A 123 5.17 -0.07 -47.33
C ILE A 123 5.49 -1.56 -47.22
N VAL A 124 6.75 -1.92 -47.46
CA VAL A 124 7.24 -3.30 -47.35
C VAL A 124 8.13 -3.42 -46.12
N ILE A 125 7.70 -4.22 -45.16
CA ILE A 125 8.50 -4.55 -43.97
C ILE A 125 9.14 -5.92 -44.17
N THR A 126 10.47 -5.96 -44.23
CA THR A 126 11.21 -7.21 -44.41
C THR A 126 11.33 -8.00 -43.11
N CYS A 127 11.60 -9.29 -43.22
CA CYS A 127 11.79 -10.18 -42.07
C CYS A 127 12.97 -9.76 -41.19
N GLY A 128 14.08 -9.32 -41.80
CA GLY A 128 15.24 -8.78 -41.10
C GLY A 128 14.91 -7.47 -40.37
N TRP A 129 14.17 -6.57 -41.02
CA TRP A 129 13.71 -5.34 -40.36
C TRP A 129 12.84 -5.64 -39.14
N LEU A 130 11.88 -6.57 -39.27
CA LEU A 130 11.00 -6.94 -38.17
C LEU A 130 11.75 -7.61 -37.01
N ARG A 131 12.72 -8.49 -37.32
CA ARG A 131 13.62 -9.10 -36.33
C ARG A 131 14.33 -8.02 -35.53
N ASP A 132 14.96 -7.07 -36.23
CA ASP A 132 15.79 -6.04 -35.61
C ASP A 132 14.93 -5.01 -34.87
N PHE A 133 13.72 -4.71 -35.35
CA PHE A 133 12.71 -3.92 -34.64
C PHE A 133 12.35 -4.54 -33.29
N ASN A 134 12.03 -5.85 -33.27
CA ASN A 134 11.72 -6.56 -32.02
C ASN A 134 12.93 -6.58 -31.08
N ALA A 135 14.13 -6.83 -31.61
CA ALA A 135 15.37 -6.82 -30.83
C ALA A 135 15.64 -5.44 -30.21
N ALA A 136 15.37 -4.34 -30.94
CA ALA A 136 15.51 -2.98 -30.42
C ALA A 136 14.54 -2.66 -29.28
N LEU A 137 13.36 -3.30 -29.26
CA LEU A 137 12.41 -3.22 -28.14
C LEU A 137 12.78 -4.16 -26.98
N GLY A 138 13.86 -4.93 -27.09
CA GLY A 138 14.24 -5.97 -26.13
C GLY A 138 13.32 -7.19 -26.16
N ALA A 139 12.52 -7.36 -27.21
CA ALA A 139 11.58 -8.45 -27.35
C ALA A 139 12.19 -9.64 -28.11
N THR A 140 12.09 -10.83 -27.51
CA THR A 140 12.40 -12.10 -28.19
C THR A 140 11.11 -12.72 -28.70
N ALA A 141 10.66 -12.28 -29.87
CA ALA A 141 9.47 -12.84 -30.52
C ALA A 141 9.88 -13.98 -31.49
N PRO A 142 9.08 -15.06 -31.61
CA PRO A 142 9.28 -16.06 -32.65
C PRO A 142 9.05 -15.47 -34.04
N ALA A 143 9.75 -15.97 -35.06
CA ALA A 143 9.55 -15.54 -36.43
C ALA A 143 8.13 -15.89 -36.92
N PRO A 144 7.40 -14.95 -37.55
CA PRO A 144 6.13 -15.26 -38.19
C PRO A 144 6.35 -16.26 -39.33
N ALA A 145 5.29 -16.96 -39.75
CA ALA A 145 5.38 -18.05 -40.74
C ALA A 145 6.08 -17.63 -42.04
N SER A 146 5.84 -16.40 -42.51
CA SER A 146 6.48 -15.76 -43.67
C SER A 146 7.99 -15.55 -43.52
N CYS A 147 8.48 -15.48 -42.28
CA CYS A 147 9.87 -15.18 -41.94
C CYS A 147 10.62 -16.35 -41.32
N ARG A 148 10.06 -17.56 -41.29
CA ARG A 148 10.78 -18.71 -40.73
C ARG A 148 12.00 -19.02 -41.59
N ALA A 149 13.13 -19.29 -40.95
CA ALA A 149 14.39 -19.65 -41.63
C ALA A 149 14.23 -20.84 -42.59
N TYR A 150 13.31 -21.76 -42.28
CA TYR A 150 12.99 -22.92 -43.10
C TYR A 150 11.50 -22.95 -43.45
N ALA A 151 11.19 -22.84 -44.74
CA ALA A 151 9.81 -22.89 -45.23
C ALA A 151 9.14 -24.22 -44.86
N GLY A 152 7.92 -24.15 -44.31
CA GLY A 152 7.16 -25.33 -43.86
C GLY A 152 7.64 -25.96 -42.55
N SER A 153 8.72 -25.45 -41.94
CA SER A 153 9.18 -25.91 -40.63
C SER A 153 8.26 -25.43 -39.50
N GLN A 154 8.11 -26.25 -38.46
CA GLN A 154 7.54 -25.81 -37.18
C GLN A 154 8.53 -24.98 -36.35
N GLU A 155 9.81 -24.99 -36.72
CA GLU A 155 10.83 -24.16 -36.11
C GLU A 155 10.59 -22.68 -36.40
N THR A 156 10.52 -21.87 -35.35
CA THR A 156 10.19 -20.44 -35.43
C THR A 156 11.44 -19.56 -35.44
N ALA A 157 12.56 -20.10 -35.92
CA ALA A 157 13.83 -19.37 -36.01
C ALA A 157 13.74 -18.26 -37.05
N TRP A 158 14.32 -17.10 -36.73
CA TRP A 158 14.48 -15.99 -37.67
C TRP A 158 15.51 -16.33 -38.75
N PRO A 159 15.42 -15.70 -39.94
CA PRO A 159 16.45 -15.81 -40.95
C PRO A 159 17.77 -15.26 -40.39
N ALA A 160 18.88 -15.90 -40.79
CA ALA A 160 20.20 -15.44 -40.39
C ALA A 160 20.45 -14.01 -40.90
N PRO A 161 21.17 -13.16 -40.14
CA PRO A 161 21.63 -11.87 -40.64
C PRO A 161 22.37 -12.00 -41.97
N SER A 162 22.14 -11.08 -42.89
CA SER A 162 22.74 -11.07 -44.23
C SER A 162 22.31 -12.23 -45.14
N SER A 163 21.25 -12.97 -44.79
CA SER A 163 20.66 -13.98 -45.69
C SER A 163 19.59 -13.37 -46.58
N ASP A 164 19.43 -13.88 -47.81
CA ASP A 164 18.35 -13.44 -48.72
C ASP A 164 16.95 -13.57 -48.10
N ALA A 165 16.78 -14.56 -47.20
CA ALA A 165 15.55 -14.80 -46.48
C ALA A 165 15.16 -13.64 -45.54
N GLU A 166 16.11 -12.81 -45.09
CA GLU A 166 15.79 -11.63 -44.28
C GLU A 166 15.17 -10.49 -45.10
N LEU A 167 15.33 -10.50 -46.43
CA LEU A 167 14.71 -9.53 -47.35
C LEU A 167 13.28 -9.92 -47.76
N LEU A 168 12.82 -11.13 -47.39
CA LEU A 168 11.45 -11.55 -47.60
C LEU A 168 10.48 -10.64 -46.85
N GLU A 169 9.28 -10.50 -47.39
CA GLU A 169 8.24 -9.71 -46.76
C GLU A 169 7.68 -10.41 -45.52
N SER A 170 7.61 -9.67 -44.43
CA SER A 170 7.11 -10.18 -43.15
C SER A 170 5.59 -10.33 -43.08
N GLY A 171 4.86 -9.60 -43.93
CA GLY A 171 3.40 -9.47 -43.85
C GLY A 171 2.93 -8.44 -42.82
N VAL A 172 3.85 -7.79 -42.11
CA VAL A 172 3.53 -6.67 -41.20
C VAL A 172 3.26 -5.42 -42.01
N THR A 173 2.13 -4.77 -41.73
CA THR A 173 1.68 -3.56 -42.42
C THR A 173 2.00 -2.30 -41.62
N ALA A 174 1.89 -1.14 -42.27
CA ALA A 174 2.01 0.16 -41.60
C ALA A 174 0.94 0.36 -40.51
N ALA A 175 -0.24 -0.26 -40.67
CA ALA A 175 -1.29 -0.23 -39.67
C ALA A 175 -0.90 -1.06 -38.43
N ASP A 176 -0.25 -2.20 -38.62
CA ASP A 176 0.22 -3.05 -37.52
C ASP A 176 1.31 -2.35 -36.69
N ILE A 177 2.27 -1.68 -37.35
CA ILE A 177 3.30 -0.90 -36.66
C ILE A 177 2.69 0.25 -35.84
N LEU A 178 1.70 0.96 -36.39
CA LEU A 178 1.05 2.06 -35.68
C LEU A 178 0.16 1.56 -34.53
N ALA A 179 -0.54 0.43 -34.72
CA ALA A 179 -1.29 -0.22 -33.65
C ALA A 179 -0.35 -0.70 -32.53
N HIS A 180 0.78 -1.30 -32.88
CA HIS A 180 1.81 -1.67 -31.93
C HIS A 180 2.36 -0.46 -31.17
N ALA A 181 2.67 0.65 -31.86
CA ALA A 181 3.16 1.87 -31.20
C ALA A 181 2.13 2.45 -30.21
N ARG A 182 0.83 2.44 -30.56
CA ARG A 182 -0.26 2.81 -29.65
C ARG A 182 -0.27 1.94 -28.41
N ASP A 183 -0.21 0.62 -28.59
CA ASP A 183 -0.34 -0.34 -27.48
C ASP A 183 0.92 -0.35 -26.61
N TYR A 184 2.10 -0.22 -27.21
CA TYR A 184 3.38 -0.08 -26.51
C TYR A 184 3.45 1.25 -25.74
N GLY A 185 3.00 2.36 -26.33
CA GLY A 185 2.92 3.65 -25.63
C GLY A 185 2.00 3.59 -24.40
N ALA A 186 0.85 2.92 -24.51
CA ALA A 186 -0.04 2.68 -23.38
C ALA A 186 0.64 1.85 -22.27
N TRP A 187 1.37 0.79 -22.64
CA TRP A 187 2.14 -0.02 -21.69
C TRP A 187 3.26 0.79 -21.01
N ALA A 188 3.99 1.61 -21.76
CA ALA A 188 5.06 2.45 -21.23
C ALA A 188 4.54 3.50 -20.23
N LEU A 189 3.43 4.17 -20.55
CA LEU A 189 2.77 5.12 -19.65
C LEU A 189 2.25 4.44 -18.36
N ALA A 190 1.68 3.24 -18.48
CA ALA A 190 1.22 2.48 -17.33
C ALA A 190 2.38 2.11 -16.39
N ASN A 191 3.52 1.67 -16.93
CA ASN A 191 4.72 1.39 -16.14
C ASN A 191 5.29 2.67 -15.50
N LEU A 192 5.29 3.79 -16.23
CA LEU A 192 5.73 5.07 -15.67
C LEU A 192 4.86 5.49 -14.48
N ALA A 193 3.55 5.35 -14.58
CA ALA A 193 2.63 5.63 -13.49
C ALA A 193 2.90 4.74 -12.26
N GLN A 194 3.14 3.44 -12.48
CA GLN A 194 3.51 2.52 -11.39
C GLN A 194 4.86 2.87 -10.76
N LEU A 195 5.87 3.21 -11.56
CA LEU A 195 7.18 3.61 -11.07
C LEU A 195 7.10 4.90 -10.25
N ASN A 196 6.35 5.90 -10.71
CA ASN A 196 6.14 7.13 -9.96
C ASN A 196 5.43 6.85 -8.63
N ALA A 197 4.40 6.01 -8.62
CA ALA A 197 3.74 5.59 -7.39
C ALA A 197 4.71 4.92 -6.41
N LEU A 198 5.61 4.05 -6.89
CA LEU A 198 6.65 3.41 -6.06
C LEU A 198 7.70 4.41 -5.55
N ILE A 199 8.11 5.36 -6.38
CA ILE A 199 9.06 6.42 -5.99
C ILE A 199 8.45 7.32 -4.92
N ASP A 200 7.18 7.69 -5.06
CA ASP A 200 6.47 8.52 -4.08
C ASP A 200 6.31 7.80 -2.74
N LEU A 201 6.06 6.48 -2.76
CA LEU A 201 6.10 5.65 -1.55
C LEU A 201 7.50 5.68 -0.92
N HIS A 202 8.54 5.39 -1.71
CA HIS A 202 9.92 5.32 -1.20
C HIS A 202 10.46 6.65 -0.67
N ASN A 203 10.17 7.78 -1.35
CA ASN A 203 10.65 9.09 -0.93
C ASN A 203 9.95 9.60 0.34
N LYS A 204 8.70 9.19 0.58
CA LYS A 204 7.99 9.51 1.83
C LYS A 204 8.40 8.62 3.01
N ASP A 205 9.11 7.52 2.75
CA ASP A 205 9.69 6.66 3.79
C ASP A 205 11.09 7.13 4.24
N LYS A 206 11.65 8.18 3.63
CA LYS A 206 12.86 8.85 4.12
C LYS A 206 12.46 9.87 5.20
N PRO A 207 13.07 9.81 6.40
CA PRO A 207 12.79 10.75 7.50
C PRO A 207 13.24 12.18 7.20
#